data_AF-A0A7W8RQQ0-F1
#
_entry.id   AF-A0A7W8RQQ0-F1
#
_cell.length_a   1.000
_cell.length_b   1.000
_cell.length_c   1.000
_cell.angle_alpha   90.00
_cell.angle_beta   90.00
_cell.angle_gamma   90.00
#
_symmetry.space_group_name_H-M   'P 1'
#
loop_
_entity.id
_entity.type
_entity.pdbx_description
1 polymer ?
#
loop_
_entity_poly.entity_id
_entity_poly.type
_entity_poly.pdbx_seq_one_letter_code
_entity_poly.pdbx_strand_id
1 'polypeptide(L)'
;MERVMPPTRPMTDAEIADVIAAYGRSARYATAAGFDGIAIHGAHGYLIDAFLWAETNQRTDRWGKDLTARSRFAAEVVRAIREAIGATMPITFRFSQWKQQDFRARLANDPHELEHILAPLADAGVDIFEASTRYFNRAEFAGSEMNLAGWVKKVTGKLSMTVGGIGINKGYYDSMAGAATAAQPDLTALLDRFSRSEFDLVGVGRSLLHDPNWARRVRLGEPFLGFSNDSLAHLT
;
A
#
# COMPACT_ATOMS: atom_id res chain seq x y z
N MET A 1 -25.18 2.45 14.37
CA MET A 1 -24.98 1.88 13.02
C MET A 1 -24.89 0.38 13.18
N GLU A 2 -26.00 -0.32 12.99
CA GLU A 2 -26.02 -1.78 12.98
C GLU A 2 -25.21 -2.23 11.76
N ARG A 3 -24.05 -2.85 12.00
CA ARG A 3 -23.11 -3.22 10.95
C ARG A 3 -23.64 -4.52 10.31
N VAL A 4 -24.52 -4.36 9.33
CA VAL A 4 -25.14 -5.48 8.61
C VAL A 4 -24.13 -6.11 7.65
N MET A 5 -23.38 -7.10 8.14
CA MET A 5 -23.01 -8.30 7.40
C MET A 5 -22.91 -9.46 8.39
N PRO A 6 -23.43 -10.66 8.10
CA PRO A 6 -23.15 -11.82 8.93
C PRO A 6 -21.62 -12.02 9.01
N PRO A 7 -21.07 -12.42 10.18
CA PRO A 7 -19.66 -12.68 10.30
C PRO A 7 -19.23 -13.68 9.23
N THR A 8 -18.20 -13.32 8.45
CA THR A 8 -17.64 -14.20 7.43
C THR A 8 -16.99 -15.39 8.13
N ARG A 9 -17.33 -16.62 7.75
CA ARG A 9 -16.65 -17.78 8.32
C ARG A 9 -15.16 -17.73 7.97
N PRO A 10 -14.26 -18.13 8.88
CA PRO A 10 -12.85 -18.28 8.54
C PRO A 10 -12.66 -19.23 7.35
N MET A 11 -11.77 -18.88 6.44
CA MET A 11 -11.39 -19.76 5.32
C MET A 11 -10.77 -21.06 5.86
N THR A 12 -11.06 -22.18 5.19
CA THR A 12 -10.38 -23.45 5.41
C THR A 12 -9.00 -23.45 4.76
N ASP A 13 -8.14 -24.40 5.14
CA ASP A 13 -6.82 -24.57 4.51
C ASP A 13 -6.91 -24.81 3.00
N ALA A 14 -7.95 -25.51 2.54
CA ALA A 14 -8.19 -25.75 1.12
C ALA A 14 -8.55 -24.46 0.36
N GLU A 15 -9.42 -23.61 0.95
CA GLU A 15 -9.78 -22.31 0.37
C GLU A 15 -8.60 -21.35 0.36
N ILE A 16 -7.77 -21.35 1.42
CA ILE A 16 -6.55 -20.55 1.47
C ILE A 16 -5.59 -20.99 0.36
N ALA A 17 -5.38 -22.29 0.20
CA ALA A 17 -4.53 -22.85 -0.84
C ALA A 17 -5.04 -22.51 -2.25
N ASP A 18 -6.35 -22.61 -2.51
CA ASP A 18 -6.91 -22.25 -3.82
C ASP A 18 -6.74 -20.76 -4.13
N VAL A 19 -6.96 -19.88 -3.14
CA VAL A 19 -6.73 -18.44 -3.32
C VAL A 19 -5.25 -18.12 -3.61
N ILE A 20 -4.31 -18.73 -2.90
CA ILE A 20 -2.87 -18.59 -3.18
C ILE A 20 -2.57 -19.01 -4.62
N ALA A 21 -3.09 -20.16 -5.05
CA ALA A 21 -2.93 -20.64 -6.41
C ALA A 21 -3.58 -19.70 -7.44
N ALA A 22 -4.71 -19.08 -7.10
CA ALA A 22 -5.37 -18.09 -7.94
C ALA A 22 -4.51 -16.84 -8.15
N TYR A 23 -3.84 -16.32 -7.11
CA TYR A 23 -2.88 -15.22 -7.27
C TYR A 23 -1.73 -15.57 -8.23
N GLY A 24 -1.14 -16.77 -8.11
CA GLY A 24 -0.11 -17.24 -9.03
C GLY A 24 -0.62 -17.39 -10.48
N ARG A 25 -1.84 -17.91 -10.68
CA ARG A 25 -2.49 -17.98 -12.01
C ARG A 25 -2.70 -16.58 -12.59
N SER A 26 -3.23 -15.64 -11.81
CA SER A 26 -3.47 -14.26 -12.25
C SER A 26 -2.17 -13.54 -12.62
N ALA A 27 -1.09 -13.77 -11.87
CA ALA A 27 0.21 -13.20 -12.19
C ALA A 27 0.75 -13.72 -13.53
N ARG A 28 0.62 -15.03 -13.83
CA ARG A 28 0.95 -15.57 -15.15
C ARG A 28 0.16 -14.91 -16.26
N TYR A 29 -1.14 -14.68 -16.07
CA TYR A 29 -1.97 -14.00 -17.06
C TYR A 29 -1.55 -12.54 -17.28
N ALA A 30 -1.20 -11.82 -16.22
CA ALA A 30 -0.67 -10.46 -16.33
C ALA A 30 0.65 -10.44 -17.12
N THR A 31 1.59 -11.34 -16.81
CA THR A 31 2.83 -11.47 -17.58
C THR A 31 2.56 -11.80 -19.06
N ALA A 32 1.64 -12.74 -19.34
CA ALA A 32 1.27 -13.10 -20.71
C ALA A 32 0.59 -11.95 -21.47
N ALA A 33 -0.10 -11.05 -20.76
CA ALA A 33 -0.68 -9.84 -21.33
C ALA A 33 0.33 -8.70 -21.55
N GLY A 34 1.60 -8.89 -21.16
CA GLY A 34 2.69 -7.93 -21.38
C GLY A 34 2.91 -6.91 -20.26
N PHE A 35 2.38 -7.14 -19.05
CA PHE A 35 2.71 -6.30 -17.90
C PHE A 35 4.17 -6.51 -17.44
N ASP A 36 4.86 -5.43 -17.09
CA ASP A 36 6.27 -5.44 -16.67
C ASP A 36 6.50 -5.87 -15.21
N GLY A 37 5.43 -6.05 -14.43
CA GLY A 37 5.52 -6.37 -13.00
C GLY A 37 4.16 -6.62 -12.37
N ILE A 38 4.17 -7.08 -11.12
CA ILE A 38 2.95 -7.40 -10.35
C ILE A 38 2.86 -6.51 -9.12
N ALA A 39 1.74 -5.80 -8.98
CA ALA A 39 1.42 -5.03 -7.79
C ALA A 39 0.37 -5.75 -6.93
N ILE A 40 0.78 -6.19 -5.74
CA ILE A 40 -0.07 -6.92 -4.80
C ILE A 40 -0.77 -5.93 -3.87
N HIS A 41 -2.09 -5.99 -3.83
CA HIS A 41 -2.89 -5.21 -2.89
C HIS A 41 -3.06 -5.94 -1.56
N GLY A 42 -2.16 -5.64 -0.60
CA GLY A 42 -2.19 -6.13 0.78
C GLY A 42 -2.60 -5.09 1.82
N ALA A 43 -3.52 -4.19 1.47
CA ALA A 43 -3.83 -2.99 2.26
C ALA A 43 -5.35 -2.77 2.42
N HIS A 44 -5.71 -1.74 3.17
CA HIS A 44 -7.03 -1.09 3.20
C HIS A 44 -8.21 -1.96 3.67
N GLY A 45 -7.93 -3.07 4.36
CA GLY A 45 -8.94 -4.00 4.88
C GLY A 45 -9.45 -5.02 3.86
N TYR A 46 -8.79 -5.16 2.70
CA TYR A 46 -9.06 -6.26 1.76
C TYR A 46 -8.44 -7.57 2.24
N LEU A 47 -8.65 -8.66 1.49
CA LEU A 47 -8.37 -10.04 1.93
C LEU A 47 -6.99 -10.23 2.59
N ILE A 48 -5.91 -9.86 1.91
CA ILE A 48 -4.55 -10.02 2.47
C ILE A 48 -4.38 -9.20 3.75
N ASP A 49 -4.86 -7.96 3.77
CA ASP A 49 -4.79 -7.10 4.95
C ASP A 49 -5.68 -7.61 6.10
N ALA A 50 -6.77 -8.31 5.76
CA ALA A 50 -7.63 -8.97 6.74
C ALA A 50 -6.91 -10.13 7.45
N PHE A 51 -5.98 -10.82 6.78
CA PHE A 51 -5.08 -11.77 7.43
C PHE A 51 -4.00 -11.05 8.25
N LEU A 52 -3.45 -9.95 7.73
CA LEU A 52 -2.37 -9.20 8.39
C LEU A 52 -2.82 -8.51 9.66
N TRP A 53 -4.09 -8.07 9.78
CA TRP A 53 -4.56 -7.27 10.89
C TRP A 53 -5.17 -8.11 12.02
N ALA A 54 -4.73 -7.87 13.25
CA ALA A 54 -5.16 -8.63 14.43
C ALA A 54 -6.68 -8.58 14.63
N GLU A 55 -7.32 -7.44 14.35
CA GLU A 55 -8.76 -7.30 14.63
C GLU A 55 -9.65 -8.12 13.70
N THR A 56 -9.20 -8.36 12.47
CA THR A 56 -9.91 -9.20 11.51
C THR A 56 -9.48 -10.66 11.56
N ASN A 57 -8.24 -10.94 11.97
CA ASN A 57 -7.69 -12.29 12.04
C ASN A 57 -7.57 -12.79 13.48
N GLN A 58 -8.67 -13.35 13.98
CA GLN A 58 -8.78 -13.95 15.32
C GLN A 58 -8.51 -15.47 15.29
N ARG A 59 -7.81 -15.98 14.27
CA ARG A 59 -7.53 -17.42 14.14
C ARG A 59 -6.49 -17.85 15.16
N THR A 60 -6.61 -19.08 15.64
CA THR A 60 -5.63 -19.73 16.55
C THR A 60 -4.71 -20.72 15.84
N ASP A 61 -4.81 -20.82 14.52
CA ASP A 61 -4.02 -21.74 13.69
C ASP A 61 -2.80 -21.04 13.05
N ARG A 62 -2.15 -21.75 12.12
CA ARG A 62 -0.93 -21.30 11.43
C ARG A 62 -1.10 -20.02 10.59
N TRP A 63 -2.33 -19.52 10.44
CA TRP A 63 -2.65 -18.34 9.65
C TRP A 63 -2.98 -17.10 10.49
N GLY A 64 -3.03 -17.17 11.83
CA GLY A 64 -3.37 -16.00 12.64
C GLY A 64 -2.97 -16.00 14.11
N LYS A 65 -2.47 -17.12 14.65
CA LYS A 65 -2.18 -17.25 16.09
C LYS A 65 -1.23 -16.22 16.69
N ASP A 66 -0.39 -15.60 15.86
CA ASP A 66 0.60 -14.60 16.24
C ASP A 66 0.95 -13.70 15.04
N LEU A 67 1.84 -12.73 15.25
CA LEU A 67 2.25 -11.77 14.22
C LEU A 67 2.83 -12.46 12.97
N THR A 68 3.67 -13.49 13.17
CA THR A 68 4.30 -14.27 12.09
C THR A 68 3.28 -15.14 11.34
N ALA A 69 2.31 -15.71 12.05
CA ALA A 69 1.23 -16.48 11.45
C ALA A 69 0.33 -15.60 10.57
N ARG A 70 0.07 -14.36 11.00
CA ARG A 70 -0.71 -13.38 10.22
C ARG A 70 -0.03 -12.96 8.92
N SER A 71 1.30 -12.84 8.89
CA SER A 71 2.05 -12.52 7.66
C SER A 71 2.21 -13.72 6.71
N ARG A 72 1.97 -14.95 7.18
CA ARG A 72 2.13 -16.17 6.38
C ARG A 72 1.33 -16.14 5.09
N PHE A 73 0.04 -15.79 5.13
CA PHE A 73 -0.80 -15.78 3.94
C PHE A 73 -0.24 -14.85 2.85
N ALA A 74 0.14 -13.64 3.24
CA ALA A 74 0.78 -12.69 2.32
C ALA A 74 2.09 -13.23 1.75
N ALA A 75 2.94 -13.84 2.58
CA ALA A 75 4.19 -14.45 2.13
C ALA A 75 3.96 -15.61 1.13
N GLU A 76 3.00 -16.51 1.38
CA GLU A 76 2.68 -17.59 0.44
C GLU A 76 2.12 -17.05 -0.89
N VAL A 77 1.30 -15.99 -0.86
CA VAL A 77 0.85 -15.29 -2.07
C VAL A 77 2.03 -14.74 -2.87
N VAL A 78 2.99 -14.07 -2.21
CA VAL A 78 4.19 -13.55 -2.86
C VAL A 78 5.01 -14.69 -3.48
N ARG A 79 5.22 -15.81 -2.76
CA ARG A 79 5.95 -16.98 -3.31
C ARG A 79 5.26 -17.56 -4.53
N ALA A 80 3.94 -17.73 -4.49
CA ALA A 80 3.18 -18.26 -5.62
C ALA A 80 3.26 -17.34 -6.85
N ILE A 81 3.25 -16.01 -6.63
CA ILE A 81 3.45 -15.03 -7.70
C ILE A 81 4.89 -15.09 -8.23
N ARG A 82 5.89 -15.15 -7.35
CA ARG A 82 7.31 -15.24 -7.73
C ARG A 82 7.60 -16.49 -8.56
N GLU A 83 7.05 -17.64 -8.16
CA GLU A 83 7.12 -18.89 -8.93
C GLU A 83 6.47 -18.75 -10.31
N ALA A 84 5.34 -18.04 -10.38
CA ALA A 84 4.58 -17.81 -11.60
C ALA A 84 5.29 -16.91 -12.64
N ILE A 85 6.00 -15.87 -12.20
CA ILE A 85 6.55 -14.83 -13.09
C ILE A 85 8.07 -14.87 -13.24
N GLY A 86 8.75 -15.77 -12.52
CA GLY A 86 10.20 -15.90 -12.54
C GLY A 86 10.92 -14.90 -11.63
N ALA A 87 12.24 -15.02 -11.55
CA ALA A 87 13.06 -14.34 -10.54
C ALA A 87 13.28 -12.84 -10.79
N THR A 88 13.10 -12.35 -12.02
CA THR A 88 13.53 -11.00 -12.42
C THR A 88 12.39 -9.99 -12.52
N MET A 89 11.15 -10.44 -12.69
CA MET A 89 10.01 -9.54 -12.84
C MET A 89 9.67 -8.89 -11.48
N PRO A 90 9.57 -7.56 -11.38
CA PRO A 90 9.36 -6.89 -10.10
C PRO A 90 8.01 -7.21 -9.47
N ILE A 91 8.03 -7.47 -8.15
CA ILE A 91 6.85 -7.58 -7.30
C ILE A 91 6.80 -6.37 -6.37
N THR A 92 5.73 -5.58 -6.48
CA THR A 92 5.42 -4.53 -5.51
C THR A 92 4.35 -5.03 -4.54
N PHE A 93 4.48 -4.69 -3.25
CA PHE A 93 3.50 -5.05 -2.23
C PHE A 93 3.02 -3.81 -1.51
N ARG A 94 1.73 -3.51 -1.65
CA ARG A 94 1.08 -2.39 -0.97
C ARG A 94 0.51 -2.83 0.36
N PHE A 95 0.84 -2.11 1.43
CA PHE A 95 0.27 -2.32 2.78
C PHE A 95 -0.17 -0.98 3.39
N SER A 96 -0.93 -0.99 4.50
CA SER A 96 -1.40 0.25 5.15
C SER A 96 -1.43 0.24 6.67
N GLN A 97 -1.03 1.36 7.26
CA GLN A 97 -1.17 1.71 8.68
C GLN A 97 -2.53 2.34 9.01
N TRP A 98 -3.56 2.05 8.21
CA TRP A 98 -4.94 2.49 8.40
C TRP A 98 -5.86 1.58 7.58
N LYS A 99 -7.15 1.51 7.93
CA LYS A 99 -8.17 0.72 7.19
C LYS A 99 -9.28 1.65 6.73
N GLN A 100 -9.97 1.32 5.63
CA GLN A 100 -11.12 2.13 5.19
C GLN A 100 -12.22 2.17 6.26
N GLN A 101 -12.31 1.12 7.07
CA GLN A 101 -13.31 0.95 8.12
C GLN A 101 -12.87 1.56 9.46
N ASP A 102 -11.58 1.80 9.65
CA ASP A 102 -11.01 2.42 10.86
C ASP A 102 -9.69 3.14 10.51
N PHE A 103 -9.74 4.47 10.46
CA PHE A 103 -8.56 5.30 10.17
C PHE A 103 -7.56 5.38 11.33
N ARG A 104 -7.93 4.88 12.51
CA ARG A 104 -7.04 4.83 13.68
C ARG A 104 -6.31 3.50 13.80
N ALA A 105 -6.77 2.48 13.06
CA ALA A 105 -6.15 1.17 13.05
C ALA A 105 -4.69 1.28 12.63
N ARG A 106 -3.81 0.49 13.25
CA ARG A 106 -2.41 0.34 12.86
C ARG A 106 -2.12 -1.13 12.59
N LEU A 107 -1.31 -1.38 11.57
CA LEU A 107 -0.76 -2.69 11.29
C LEU A 107 0.40 -3.01 12.23
N ALA A 108 1.25 -2.02 12.51
CA ALA A 108 2.38 -2.08 13.44
C ALA A 108 2.43 -0.85 14.36
N ASN A 109 2.72 -1.06 15.64
CA ASN A 109 2.81 0.00 16.65
C ASN A 109 4.19 0.62 16.74
N ASP A 110 5.23 -0.15 16.37
CA ASP A 110 6.62 0.28 16.39
C ASP A 110 7.41 -0.30 15.20
N PRO A 111 8.67 0.14 14.98
CA PRO A 111 9.49 -0.37 13.88
C PRO A 111 9.79 -1.87 13.94
N HIS A 112 9.86 -2.47 15.13
CA HIS A 112 10.18 -3.89 15.30
C HIS A 112 8.98 -4.76 14.91
N GLU A 113 7.76 -4.36 15.28
CA GLU A 113 6.54 -5.01 14.77
C GLU A 113 6.42 -4.86 13.24
N LEU A 114 6.78 -3.69 12.69
CA LEU A 114 6.76 -3.47 11.24
C LEU A 114 7.73 -4.43 10.53
N GLU A 115 8.94 -4.58 11.06
CA GLU A 115 9.93 -5.53 10.56
C GLU A 115 9.41 -6.98 10.59
N HIS A 116 8.84 -7.42 11.72
CA HIS A 116 8.28 -8.76 11.86
C HIS A 116 7.19 -9.08 10.85
N ILE A 117 6.41 -8.08 10.44
CA ILE A 117 5.35 -8.24 9.44
C ILE A 117 5.94 -8.27 8.03
N LEU A 118 6.91 -7.41 7.72
CA LEU A 118 7.39 -7.20 6.36
C LEU A 118 8.58 -8.08 5.96
N ALA A 119 9.42 -8.50 6.90
CA ALA A 119 10.57 -9.36 6.61
C ALA A 119 10.18 -10.68 5.92
N PRO A 120 9.11 -11.40 6.35
CA PRO A 120 8.68 -12.61 5.64
C PRO A 120 8.23 -12.36 4.20
N LEU A 121 7.74 -11.16 3.88
CA LEU A 121 7.31 -10.77 2.54
C LEU A 121 8.53 -10.38 1.69
N ALA A 122 9.51 -9.69 2.29
CA ALA A 122 10.78 -9.39 1.65
C ALA A 122 11.54 -10.67 1.28
N ASP A 123 11.58 -11.65 2.19
CA ASP A 123 12.18 -12.98 1.97
C ASP A 123 11.43 -13.80 0.93
N ALA A 124 10.10 -13.66 0.87
CA ALA A 124 9.27 -14.33 -0.14
C ALA A 124 9.51 -13.79 -1.57
N GLY A 125 10.10 -12.60 -1.70
CA GLY A 125 10.49 -12.02 -2.99
C GLY A 125 9.80 -10.71 -3.36
N VAL A 126 9.30 -9.94 -2.39
CA VAL A 126 8.92 -8.54 -2.63
C VAL A 126 10.16 -7.70 -2.94
N ASP A 127 10.07 -6.89 -4.00
CA ASP A 127 11.14 -6.00 -4.45
C ASP A 127 10.91 -4.56 -3.98
N ILE A 128 9.65 -4.11 -4.01
CA ILE A 128 9.25 -2.75 -3.64
C ILE A 128 8.05 -2.80 -2.69
N PHE A 129 8.14 -2.10 -1.57
CA PHE A 129 6.98 -1.92 -0.69
C PHE A 129 6.32 -0.57 -0.94
N GLU A 130 5.01 -0.57 -1.21
CA GLU A 130 4.20 0.64 -1.29
C GLU A 130 3.56 0.93 0.08
N ALA A 131 4.10 1.93 0.77
CA ALA A 131 3.72 2.32 2.12
C ALA A 131 2.49 3.23 2.11
N SER A 132 1.29 2.64 2.10
CA SER A 132 0.07 3.42 1.97
C SER A 132 -0.26 4.22 3.23
N THR A 133 -0.02 5.52 3.17
CA THR A 133 -0.44 6.53 4.16
C THR A 133 -1.42 7.54 3.56
N ARG A 134 -2.06 8.34 4.42
CA ARG A 134 -2.92 9.45 4.01
C ARG A 134 -2.11 10.71 3.65
N TYR A 135 -0.99 10.93 4.33
CA TYR A 135 -0.12 12.08 4.14
C TYR A 135 1.34 11.66 4.25
N PHE A 136 2.13 11.90 3.20
CA PHE A 136 3.54 11.51 3.14
C PHE A 136 4.43 12.25 4.15
N ASN A 137 3.99 13.42 4.61
CA ASN A 137 4.79 14.36 5.40
C ASN A 137 4.66 14.15 6.92
N ARG A 138 3.98 13.09 7.36
CA ARG A 138 3.84 12.77 8.78
C ARG A 138 4.85 11.71 9.19
N ALA A 139 5.41 11.90 10.38
CA ALA A 139 6.15 10.86 11.07
C ALA A 139 5.26 9.64 11.34
N GLU A 140 5.81 8.45 11.16
CA GLU A 140 5.05 7.22 11.37
C GLU A 140 5.03 6.78 12.84
N PHE A 141 6.18 6.90 13.53
CA PHE A 141 6.38 6.47 14.91
C PHE A 141 6.89 7.62 15.78
N ALA A 142 6.57 7.59 17.07
CA ALA A 142 6.98 8.61 18.03
C ALA A 142 8.51 8.69 18.14
N GLY A 143 9.04 9.91 18.31
CA GLY A 143 10.49 10.14 18.45
C GLY A 143 11.28 10.10 17.14
N SER A 144 10.60 10.15 15.99
CA SER A 144 11.24 10.22 14.66
C SER A 144 10.50 11.18 13.75
N GLU A 145 11.20 11.76 12.78
CA GLU A 145 10.61 12.54 11.68
C GLU A 145 10.33 11.69 10.43
N MET A 146 10.75 10.42 10.44
CA MET A 146 10.69 9.52 9.29
C MET A 146 9.26 9.03 9.04
N ASN A 147 8.85 9.06 7.77
CA ASN A 147 7.56 8.56 7.35
C ASN A 147 7.55 7.03 7.20
N LEU A 148 6.38 6.45 6.88
CA LEU A 148 6.24 5.01 6.75
C LEU A 148 7.15 4.40 5.68
N ALA A 149 7.29 5.04 4.52
CA ALA A 149 8.14 4.54 3.44
C ALA A 149 9.63 4.52 3.85
N GLY A 150 10.07 5.50 4.63
CA GLY A 150 11.40 5.51 5.23
C GLY A 150 11.63 4.36 6.20
N TRP A 151 10.67 4.12 7.10
CA TRP A 151 10.78 3.00 8.02
C TRP A 151 10.81 1.66 7.31
N VAL A 152 9.96 1.47 6.31
CA VAL A 152 9.94 0.26 5.47
C VAL A 152 11.29 -0.01 4.83
N LYS A 153 11.88 1.00 4.19
CA LYS A 153 13.21 0.88 3.58
C LYS A 153 14.25 0.50 4.63
N LYS A 154 14.22 1.16 5.79
CA LYS A 154 15.16 0.92 6.90
C LYS A 154 15.06 -0.51 7.46
N VAL A 155 13.86 -1.04 7.66
CA VAL A 155 13.67 -2.35 8.32
C VAL A 155 13.73 -3.53 7.35
N THR A 156 13.44 -3.33 6.06
CA THR A 156 13.44 -4.43 5.07
C THR A 156 14.67 -4.43 4.18
N GLY A 157 15.37 -3.30 4.05
CA GLY A 157 16.43 -3.11 3.06
C GLY A 157 15.95 -3.12 1.59
N LYS A 158 14.63 -3.23 1.37
CA LYS A 158 14.01 -3.19 0.03
C LYS A 158 13.72 -1.77 -0.40
N LEU A 159 13.46 -1.60 -1.69
CA LEU A 159 13.00 -0.32 -2.22
C LEU A 159 11.64 0.03 -1.62
N SER A 160 11.39 1.32 -1.40
CA SER A 160 10.11 1.78 -0.87
C SER A 160 9.47 2.89 -1.71
N MET A 161 8.15 2.88 -1.76
CA MET A 161 7.34 3.91 -2.39
C MET A 161 6.52 4.65 -1.33
N THR A 162 6.65 5.98 -1.31
CA THR A 162 5.78 6.84 -0.52
C THR A 162 4.54 7.23 -1.31
N VAL A 163 3.41 7.39 -0.61
CA VAL A 163 2.15 7.91 -1.17
C VAL A 163 1.47 8.85 -0.16
N GLY A 164 0.34 9.44 -0.55
CA GLY A 164 -0.55 10.18 0.34
C GLY A 164 -0.36 11.69 0.26
N GLY A 165 -1.32 12.39 -0.35
CA GLY A 165 -1.34 13.86 -0.39
C GLY A 165 -0.29 14.51 -1.30
N ILE A 166 0.22 13.81 -2.32
CA ILE A 166 1.22 14.39 -3.24
C ILE A 166 0.53 15.32 -4.24
N GLY A 167 0.91 16.61 -4.23
CA GLY A 167 0.34 17.65 -5.08
C GLY A 167 -1.02 18.21 -4.61
N ILE A 168 -1.53 17.77 -3.45
CA ILE A 168 -2.83 18.17 -2.90
C ILE A 168 -2.79 18.23 -1.38
N ASN A 169 -3.39 19.25 -0.78
CA ASN A 169 -3.29 19.50 0.66
C ASN A 169 -4.22 18.66 1.55
N LYS A 170 -5.01 17.75 0.96
CA LYS A 170 -6.06 16.97 1.65
C LYS A 170 -6.10 15.51 1.20
N GLY A 171 -6.42 14.61 2.13
CA GLY A 171 -6.67 13.19 1.85
C GLY A 171 -8.02 12.97 1.14
N TYR A 172 -8.22 11.81 0.51
CA TYR A 172 -9.45 11.52 -0.27
C TYR A 172 -10.72 11.68 0.58
N TYR A 173 -10.69 11.19 1.80
CA TYR A 173 -11.82 11.28 2.71
C TYR A 173 -12.10 12.71 3.20
N ASP A 174 -11.10 13.59 3.25
CA ASP A 174 -11.31 15.02 3.54
C ASP A 174 -11.93 15.74 2.33
N SER A 175 -11.64 15.27 1.11
CA SER A 175 -12.26 15.73 -0.14
C SER A 175 -13.73 15.32 -0.24
N MET A 176 -14.09 14.13 0.26
CA MET A 176 -15.46 13.62 0.30
C MET A 176 -16.35 14.32 1.33
N ALA A 177 -15.74 14.94 2.37
CA ALA A 177 -16.46 15.72 3.38
C ALA A 177 -16.86 17.14 2.92
N GLY A 178 -16.86 17.40 1.60
CA GLY A 178 -17.34 18.67 1.01
C GLY A 178 -16.35 19.83 1.05
N ALA A 179 -15.12 19.62 1.52
CA ALA A 179 -14.12 20.67 1.57
C ALA A 179 -13.28 20.66 0.28
N ALA A 180 -13.38 21.71 -0.54
CA ALA A 180 -12.56 21.87 -1.75
C ALA A 180 -11.08 21.52 -1.48
N THR A 181 -10.49 20.69 -2.33
CA THR A 181 -9.06 20.38 -2.29
C THR A 181 -8.31 21.44 -3.07
N ALA A 182 -7.61 22.32 -2.36
CA ALA A 182 -6.71 23.25 -3.04
C ALA A 182 -5.50 22.46 -3.55
N ALA A 183 -5.04 22.78 -4.76
CA ALA A 183 -3.75 22.33 -5.25
C ALA A 183 -2.68 22.70 -4.21
N GLN A 184 -1.77 21.78 -3.91
CA GLN A 184 -0.57 22.10 -3.17
C GLN A 184 0.60 22.06 -4.15
N PRO A 185 1.00 23.22 -4.73
CA PRO A 185 2.07 23.28 -5.71
C PRO A 185 3.45 23.01 -5.08
N ASP A 186 3.55 23.14 -3.76
CA ASP A 186 4.81 22.97 -3.05
C ASP A 186 5.15 21.49 -2.82
N LEU A 187 6.11 20.99 -3.59
CA LEU A 187 6.72 19.67 -3.42
C LEU A 187 8.03 19.72 -2.62
N THR A 188 8.43 20.86 -2.06
CA THR A 188 9.73 21.03 -1.40
C THR A 188 9.95 19.99 -0.30
N ALA A 189 8.97 19.79 0.59
CA ALA A 189 9.07 18.79 1.65
C ALA A 189 9.18 17.35 1.12
N LEU A 190 8.55 17.05 -0.02
CA LEU A 190 8.66 15.73 -0.66
C LEU A 190 10.05 15.54 -1.26
N LEU A 191 10.55 16.54 -1.99
CA LEU A 191 11.86 16.54 -2.63
C LEU A 191 13.00 16.51 -1.61
N ASP A 192 12.86 17.21 -0.49
CA ASP A 192 13.78 17.18 0.64
C ASP A 192 13.88 15.78 1.28
N ARG A 193 12.75 15.10 1.49
CA ARG A 193 12.75 13.70 1.97
C ARG A 193 13.37 12.75 0.94
N PHE A 194 13.04 12.93 -0.33
CA PHE A 194 13.58 12.13 -1.43
C PHE A 194 15.10 12.31 -1.58
N SER A 195 15.62 13.54 -1.48
CA SER A 195 17.06 13.83 -1.58
C SER A 195 17.87 13.23 -0.43
N ARG A 196 17.25 13.04 0.74
CA ARG A 196 17.82 12.27 1.87
C ARG A 196 17.70 10.75 1.71
N SER A 197 17.30 10.26 0.54
CA SER A 197 17.11 8.83 0.25
C SER A 197 16.13 8.13 1.20
N GLU A 198 15.16 8.88 1.75
CA GLU A 198 14.16 8.33 2.69
C GLU A 198 13.28 7.27 1.99
N PHE A 199 12.98 7.44 0.71
CA PHE A 199 12.25 6.46 -0.12
C PHE A 199 12.72 6.56 -1.56
N ASP A 200 12.39 5.57 -2.38
CA ASP A 200 12.94 5.40 -3.74
C ASP A 200 11.93 5.79 -4.83
N LEU A 201 10.64 5.75 -4.50
CA LEU A 201 9.54 6.00 -5.43
C LEU A 201 8.46 6.89 -4.79
N VAL A 202 7.73 7.60 -5.64
CA VAL A 202 6.61 8.49 -5.26
C VAL A 202 5.38 8.09 -6.05
N GLY A 203 4.34 7.58 -5.38
CA GLY A 203 3.07 7.22 -6.01
C GLY A 203 2.09 8.39 -6.00
N VAL A 204 1.66 8.81 -7.18
CA VAL A 204 0.70 9.91 -7.38
C VAL A 204 -0.63 9.34 -7.86
N GLY A 205 -1.74 9.74 -7.23
CA GLY A 205 -3.08 9.23 -7.55
C GLY A 205 -4.00 10.32 -8.06
N ARG A 206 -4.78 10.92 -7.16
CA ARG A 206 -5.81 11.94 -7.46
C ARG A 206 -5.33 13.08 -8.38
N SER A 207 -4.11 13.57 -8.19
CA SER A 207 -3.54 14.63 -9.03
C SER A 207 -3.43 14.20 -10.51
N LEU A 208 -3.11 12.93 -10.79
CA LEU A 208 -3.08 12.37 -12.14
C LEU A 208 -4.47 12.11 -12.72
N LEU A 209 -5.45 11.73 -11.89
CA LEU A 209 -6.84 11.57 -12.34
C LEU A 209 -7.44 12.89 -12.81
N HIS A 210 -7.05 14.00 -12.18
CA HIS A 210 -7.53 15.33 -12.57
C HIS A 210 -6.69 15.95 -13.68
N ASP A 211 -5.39 15.67 -13.73
CA ASP A 211 -4.48 16.25 -14.71
C ASP A 211 -3.51 15.19 -15.27
N PRO A 212 -3.76 14.65 -16.48
CA PRO A 212 -2.85 13.69 -17.11
C PRO A 212 -1.48 14.31 -17.45
N ASN A 213 -1.37 15.64 -17.49
CA ASN A 213 -0.11 16.35 -17.73
C ASN A 213 0.65 16.65 -16.42
N TRP A 214 0.21 16.17 -15.27
CA TRP A 214 0.80 16.52 -13.97
C TRP A 214 2.32 16.32 -13.93
N ALA A 215 2.83 15.18 -14.41
CA ALA A 215 4.27 14.91 -14.44
C ALA A 215 5.05 15.87 -15.35
N ARG A 216 4.46 16.26 -16.50
CA ARG A 216 5.04 17.27 -17.38
C ARG A 216 5.10 18.63 -16.67
N ARG A 217 4.05 19.01 -15.96
CA ARG A 217 3.99 20.27 -15.21
C ARG A 217 5.06 20.33 -14.12
N VAL A 218 5.21 19.25 -13.34
CA VAL A 218 6.28 19.12 -12.33
C VAL A 218 7.65 19.37 -12.98
N ARG A 219 7.92 18.71 -14.11
CA ARG A 219 9.21 18.85 -14.81
C ARG A 219 9.46 20.26 -15.33
N LEU A 220 8.41 20.99 -15.72
CA LEU A 220 8.51 22.33 -16.31
C LEU A 220 8.30 23.46 -15.29
N GLY A 221 8.02 23.15 -14.02
CA GLY A 221 7.68 24.15 -13.00
C GLY A 221 6.34 24.86 -13.25
N GLU A 222 5.42 24.22 -13.98
CA GLU A 222 4.09 24.78 -14.26
C GLU A 222 3.15 24.62 -13.05
N PRO A 223 2.18 25.53 -12.84
CA PRO A 223 1.21 25.42 -11.75
C PRO A 223 0.38 24.13 -11.81
N PHE A 224 0.09 23.52 -10.65
CA PHE A 224 -0.77 22.34 -10.56
C PHE A 224 -2.25 22.70 -10.50
N LEU A 225 -3.06 21.80 -11.05
CA LEU A 225 -4.51 21.83 -10.91
C LEU A 225 -4.93 21.13 -9.61
N GLY A 226 -5.96 21.67 -8.95
CA GLY A 226 -6.53 21.06 -7.75
C GLY A 226 -7.43 19.90 -8.14
N PHE A 227 -7.41 18.80 -7.38
CA PHE A 227 -8.31 17.67 -7.65
C PHE A 227 -9.79 18.10 -7.56
N SER A 228 -10.61 17.63 -8.50
CA SER A 228 -12.07 17.72 -8.44
C SER A 228 -12.67 16.32 -8.40
N ASN A 229 -13.72 16.13 -7.59
CA ASN A 229 -14.48 14.88 -7.59
C ASN A 229 -15.16 14.61 -8.95
N ASP A 230 -15.43 15.64 -9.75
CA ASP A 230 -16.01 15.51 -11.09
C ASP A 230 -15.09 14.71 -12.03
N SER A 231 -13.78 14.72 -11.78
CA SER A 231 -12.82 13.91 -12.53
C SER A 231 -13.05 12.40 -12.38
N LEU A 232 -13.79 11.96 -11.36
CA LEU A 232 -14.15 10.55 -11.21
C LEU A 232 -15.26 10.10 -12.18
N ALA A 233 -15.97 11.04 -12.80
CA ALA A 233 -17.04 10.76 -13.75
C ALA A 233 -16.54 10.61 -15.20
N HIS A 234 -15.28 10.91 -15.48
CA HIS A 234 -14.72 10.96 -16.83
C HIS A 234 -13.39 10.20 -16.91
N LEU A 235 -13.22 9.39 -17.95
CA LEU A 235 -11.94 8.76 -18.28
C LEU A 235 -11.34 9.50 -19.47
N THR A 236 -10.30 10.30 -19.21
CA THR A 236 -9.59 11.14 -20.18
C THR A 236 -8.22 10.57 -20.54
#